data_AF-A0A7S1IZL6-F1
#
_entry.id   AF-A0A7S1IZL6-F1
#
_cell.length_a   1.000
_cell.length_b   1.000
_cell.length_c   1.000
_cell.angle_alpha   90.00
_cell.angle_beta   90.00
_cell.angle_gamma   90.00
#
_symmetry.space_group_name_H-M   'P 1'
#
loop_
_entity.id
_entity.type
_entity.pdbx_description
1 polymer ?
#
loop_
_entity_poly.entity_id
_entity_poly.type
_entity_poly.pdbx_seq_one_letter_code
_entity_poly.pdbx_strand_id
1 'polypeptide(L)'
;NHCSSFDFGEGATRRFLVIDPNVDCDDASHRTQVAISIIFLLAYGVGIPVSLRLIGWLVGRASDLQTEISTFAFLMKGYKPSQRYWETTNMLRKFSVIVVMTFVVDPLFQNYVAMWVLTAFLGL
;
A
#
# COMPACT_ATOMS: atom_id res chain seq x y z
N ASN A 1 -13.49 -2.23 3.61
CA ASN A 1 -14.91 -2.36 3.23
C ASN A 1 -15.58 -3.55 3.92
N HIS A 2 -15.59 -3.58 5.25
CA HIS A 2 -16.19 -4.68 6.03
C HIS A 2 -17.58 -4.28 6.52
N CYS A 3 -18.54 -4.08 5.60
CA CYS A 3 -19.86 -3.55 5.95
C CYS A 3 -20.96 -4.60 5.69
N SER A 4 -21.67 -5.00 6.74
CA SER A 4 -22.85 -5.88 6.65
C SER A 4 -24.14 -5.08 6.80
N SER A 5 -25.15 -5.40 5.98
CA SER A 5 -26.49 -4.80 6.11
C SER A 5 -27.26 -5.47 7.25
N PHE A 6 -27.84 -4.67 8.13
CA PHE A 6 -28.79 -5.09 9.14
C PHE A 6 -30.18 -4.55 8.79
N ASP A 7 -31.19 -5.41 8.88
CA ASP A 7 -32.59 -5.07 8.70
C ASP A 7 -33.22 -4.81 10.09
N PHE A 8 -33.77 -3.62 10.29
CA PHE A 8 -34.42 -3.24 11.54
C PHE A 8 -35.95 -3.49 11.53
N GLY A 9 -36.48 -4.08 10.46
CA GLY A 9 -37.92 -4.09 10.20
C GLY A 9 -38.39 -2.73 9.67
N GLU A 10 -39.63 -2.69 9.14
CA GLU A 10 -40.23 -1.50 8.50
C GLU A 10 -39.56 -1.03 7.18
N GLY A 11 -38.70 -1.85 6.57
CA GLY A 11 -38.09 -1.55 5.27
C GLY A 11 -36.84 -0.66 5.33
N ALA A 12 -36.32 -0.39 6.53
CA ALA A 12 -35.09 0.37 6.72
C ALA A 12 -33.89 -0.56 6.91
N THR A 13 -33.04 -0.66 5.88
CA THR A 13 -31.74 -1.35 5.94
C THR A 13 -30.62 -0.35 6.19
N ARG A 14 -29.76 -0.58 7.19
CA ARG A 14 -28.52 0.21 7.38
C ARG A 14 -27.29 -0.69 7.35
N ARG A 15 -26.13 -0.12 7.03
CA ARG A 15 -24.87 -0.87 6.88
C ARG A 15 -23.92 -0.55 8.01
N PHE A 16 -23.49 -1.56 8.75
CA PHE A 16 -22.54 -1.38 9.85
C PHE A 16 -21.24 -2.13 9.61
N LEU A 17 -20.18 -1.65 10.25
CA LEU A 17 -18.88 -2.30 10.21
C LEU A 17 -18.94 -3.65 10.95
N VAL A 18 -18.48 -4.73 10.32
CA VAL A 18 -18.51 -6.11 10.87
C VAL A 18 -17.67 -6.23 12.15
N ILE A 19 -16.57 -5.47 12.24
CA ILE A 19 -15.64 -5.49 13.38
C ILE A 19 -16.16 -4.61 14.54
N ASP A 20 -16.90 -3.54 14.23
CA ASP A 20 -17.49 -2.64 15.22
C ASP A 20 -18.90 -2.19 14.77
N PRO A 21 -19.96 -2.84 15.28
CA PRO A 21 -21.34 -2.53 14.91
C PRO A 21 -21.81 -1.12 15.29
N ASN A 22 -21.04 -0.35 16.09
CA ASN A 22 -21.39 1.03 16.41
C ASN A 22 -21.07 2.01 15.27
N VAL A 23 -20.27 1.59 14.29
CA VAL A 23 -19.86 2.44 13.16
C VAL A 23 -20.78 2.18 11.97
N ASP A 24 -21.59 3.19 11.62
CA ASP A 24 -22.38 3.20 10.38
C ASP A 24 -21.45 3.46 9.19
N CYS A 25 -21.51 2.58 8.19
CA CYS A 25 -20.69 2.67 7.00
C CYS A 25 -21.10 3.83 6.08
N ASP A 26 -22.35 4.29 6.18
CA ASP A 26 -22.88 5.38 5.39
C ASP A 26 -22.62 6.76 6.04
N ASP A 27 -22.06 6.79 7.26
CA ASP A 27 -21.68 8.02 7.93
C ASP A 27 -20.57 8.79 7.18
N ALA A 28 -20.74 10.11 7.09
CA ALA A 28 -19.83 10.99 6.35
C ALA A 28 -18.43 11.06 7.00
N SER A 29 -18.34 10.94 8.33
CA SER A 29 -17.06 10.94 9.04
C SER A 29 -16.26 9.69 8.70
N HIS A 30 -16.90 8.52 8.74
CA HIS A 30 -16.26 7.25 8.39
C HIS A 30 -15.76 7.23 6.94
N ARG A 31 -16.56 7.72 5.98
CA ARG A 31 -16.15 7.81 4.56
C ARG A 31 -14.95 8.73 4.35
N THR A 32 -14.89 9.84 5.08
CA THR A 32 -13.76 10.79 4.99
C THR A 32 -12.49 10.17 5.55
N GLN A 33 -12.58 9.47 6.68
CA GLN A 33 -11.44 8.77 7.29
C GLN A 33 -10.89 7.70 6.35
N VAL A 34 -11.76 6.88 5.75
CA VAL A 34 -11.35 5.87 4.76
C VAL A 34 -10.65 6.54 3.57
N ALA A 35 -11.17 7.64 3.04
CA ALA A 35 -10.55 8.35 1.93
C ALA A 35 -9.14 8.86 2.29
N ILE A 36 -8.99 9.46 3.48
CA ILE A 36 -7.69 9.92 3.99
C ILE A 36 -6.73 8.73 4.12
N SER A 37 -7.16 7.61 4.71
CA SER A 37 -6.32 6.41 4.85
C SER A 37 -5.84 5.88 3.50
N ILE A 38 -6.70 5.86 2.48
CA ILE A 38 -6.34 5.44 1.13
C ILE A 38 -5.29 6.39 0.54
N ILE A 39 -5.46 7.71 0.69
CA ILE A 39 -4.51 8.71 0.21
C ILE A 39 -3.15 8.53 0.88
N PHE A 40 -3.13 8.36 2.21
CA PHE A 40 -1.89 8.12 2.95
C PHE A 40 -1.22 6.82 2.52
N LEU A 41 -1.99 5.76 2.32
CA LEU A 41 -1.48 4.45 1.90
C LEU A 41 -0.83 4.54 0.51
N LEU A 42 -1.45 5.26 -0.44
CA LEU A 42 -0.87 5.50 -1.76
C LEU A 42 0.36 6.42 -1.70
N ALA A 43 0.28 7.51 -0.94
CA ALA A 43 1.37 8.47 -0.82
C ALA A 43 2.62 7.83 -0.21
N TYR A 44 2.48 7.04 0.86
CA TYR A 44 3.62 6.34 1.46
C TYR A 44 4.05 5.12 0.65
N GLY A 45 3.09 4.29 0.25
CA GLY A 45 3.37 3.01 -0.41
C GLY A 45 3.96 3.14 -1.81
N VAL A 46 3.52 4.14 -2.57
CA VAL A 46 4.02 4.40 -3.93
C VAL A 46 5.00 5.58 -3.95
N GLY A 47 4.76 6.61 -3.14
CA GLY A 47 5.62 7.80 -3.14
C GLY A 47 7.05 7.52 -2.68
N ILE A 48 7.27 6.63 -1.70
CA ILE A 48 8.62 6.22 -1.27
C ILE A 48 9.39 5.51 -2.40
N PRO A 49 8.90 4.42 -3.03
CA PRO A 49 9.64 3.77 -4.12
C PRO A 49 9.84 4.68 -5.33
N VAL A 50 8.86 5.54 -5.66
CA VAL A 50 8.98 6.51 -6.77
C VAL A 50 10.02 7.58 -6.47
N SER A 51 9.99 8.19 -5.28
CA SER A 51 10.96 9.23 -4.89
C SER A 51 12.38 8.69 -4.86
N LEU A 52 12.61 7.47 -4.36
CA LEU A 52 13.93 6.84 -4.39
C LEU A 52 14.44 6.62 -5.82
N ARG A 53 13.57 6.19 -6.73
CA ARG A 53 13.92 6.01 -8.15
C ARG A 53 14.18 7.35 -8.84
N LEU A 54 13.36 8.37 -8.55
CA LEU A 54 13.48 9.71 -9.11
C LEU A 54 14.79 10.38 -8.65
N ILE A 55 15.09 10.31 -7.35
CA ILE A 55 16.34 10.82 -6.78
C ILE A 55 17.53 10.08 -7.39
N GLY A 56 17.48 8.75 -7.46
CA GLY A 56 18.54 7.97 -8.11
C GLY A 56 18.79 8.36 -9.57
N TRP A 57 17.73 8.69 -10.32
CA TRP A 57 17.84 9.16 -11.70
C TRP A 57 18.38 10.59 -11.80
N LEU A 58 17.90 11.50 -10.96
CA LEU A 58 18.35 12.91 -10.93
C LEU A 58 19.81 13.02 -10.48
N VAL A 59 20.19 12.29 -9.43
CA VAL A 59 21.56 12.23 -8.91
C VAL A 59 22.50 11.50 -9.86
N GLY A 60 22.04 10.45 -10.54
CA GLY A 60 22.82 9.83 -11.63
C GLY A 60 23.16 10.79 -12.77
N ARG A 61 22.42 11.90 -12.90
CA ARG A 61 22.63 12.96 -13.89
C ARG A 61 23.49 14.12 -13.39
N ALA A 62 23.52 14.33 -12.07
CA ALA A 62 24.29 15.38 -11.40
C ALA A 62 25.48 14.74 -10.66
N SER A 63 26.66 14.76 -11.27
CA SER A 63 27.88 14.14 -10.73
C SER A 63 28.34 14.65 -9.36
N ASP A 64 27.77 15.77 -8.88
CA ASP A 64 28.20 16.47 -7.66
C ASP A 64 27.32 16.18 -6.43
N LEU A 65 26.16 15.52 -6.57
CA LEU A 65 25.23 15.27 -5.46
C LEU A 65 25.54 13.98 -4.70
N GLN A 66 26.82 13.60 -4.59
CA GLN A 66 27.25 12.36 -3.95
C GLN A 66 27.23 12.46 -2.41
N THR A 67 27.29 13.69 -1.88
CA THR A 67 27.37 13.98 -0.44
C THR A 67 26.02 13.81 0.29
N GLU A 68 24.89 14.04 -0.39
CA GLU A 68 23.54 13.89 0.19
C GLU A 68 22.97 12.47 0.14
N ILE A 69 23.65 11.55 -0.56
CA ILE A 69 23.25 10.13 -0.64
C ILE A 69 23.45 9.43 0.72
N SER A 70 24.19 10.02 1.66
CA SER A 70 24.44 9.46 3.00
C SER A 70 23.15 9.22 3.79
N THR A 71 22.12 10.05 3.63
CA THR A 71 20.80 9.87 4.28
C THR A 71 20.04 8.67 3.69
N PHE A 72 20.16 8.46 2.38
CA PHE A 72 19.59 7.29 1.68
C PHE A 72 20.53 6.08 1.68
N ALA A 73 21.73 6.23 2.23
CA ALA A 73 22.72 5.16 2.26
C ALA A 73 22.22 4.00 3.11
N PHE A 74 21.35 4.22 4.09
CA PHE A 74 20.67 3.14 4.82
C PHE A 74 19.87 2.23 3.88
N LEU A 75 19.12 2.80 2.93
CA LEU A 75 18.30 2.05 1.97
C LEU A 75 19.13 1.37 0.87
N MET A 76 20.32 1.92 0.58
CA MET A 76 21.19 1.43 -0.50
C MET A 76 22.39 0.61 0.03
N LYS A 77 22.56 0.50 1.36
CA LYS A 77 23.74 -0.13 1.98
C LYS A 77 23.72 -1.63 1.71
N GLY A 78 24.72 -2.12 0.99
CA GLY A 78 24.94 -3.56 0.81
C GLY A 78 24.55 -4.11 -0.57
N TYR A 79 23.85 -3.34 -1.41
CA TYR A 79 23.57 -3.76 -2.78
C TYR A 79 24.62 -3.24 -3.77
N LYS A 80 24.99 -4.09 -4.74
CA LYS A 80 25.82 -3.67 -5.88
C LYS A 80 25.12 -2.55 -6.65
N PRO A 81 25.83 -1.56 -7.23
CA PRO A 81 25.23 -0.46 -7.98
C PRO A 81 24.25 -0.93 -9.08
N SER A 82 24.51 -2.09 -9.69
CA SER A 82 23.65 -2.71 -10.70
C SER A 82 22.35 -3.30 -10.16
N GLN A 83 22.21 -3.49 -8.85
CA GLN A 83 21.05 -4.11 -8.19
C GLN A 83 20.25 -3.14 -7.33
N ARG A 84 20.50 -1.83 -7.43
CA ARG A 84 19.77 -0.79 -6.65
C ARG A 84 18.26 -0.79 -6.89
N TYR A 85 17.80 -1.24 -8.06
CA TYR A 85 16.37 -1.36 -8.37
C TYR A 85 15.66 -2.45 -7.55
N TRP A 86 16.40 -3.45 -7.04
CA TRP A 86 15.84 -4.60 -6.35
C TRP A 86 15.17 -4.22 -5.03
N GLU A 87 15.70 -3.21 -4.33
CA GLU A 87 15.09 -2.68 -3.11
C GLU A 87 13.73 -2.04 -3.41
N THR A 88 13.63 -1.29 -4.52
CA THR A 88 12.36 -0.72 -4.99
C THR A 88 11.35 -1.82 -5.32
N THR A 89 11.78 -2.90 -5.98
CA THR A 89 10.94 -4.07 -6.28
C THR A 89 10.45 -4.77 -5.00
N ASN A 90 11.32 -4.96 -4.00
CA ASN A 90 10.95 -5.57 -2.72
C ASN A 90 9.96 -4.71 -1.92
N MET A 91 10.12 -3.39 -1.93
CA MET A 91 9.18 -2.47 -1.29
C MET A 91 7.83 -2.49 -2.00
N LEU A 92 7.83 -2.47 -3.35
CA LEU A 92 6.61 -2.57 -4.14
C LEU A 92 5.87 -3.89 -3.86
N ARG A 93 6.60 -5.01 -3.79
CA ARG A 93 6.05 -6.33 -3.43
C ARG A 93 5.35 -6.30 -2.06
N LYS A 94 6.03 -5.80 -1.03
CA LYS A 94 5.46 -5.69 0.33
C LYS A 94 4.21 -4.81 0.32
N PHE A 95 4.26 -3.69 -0.39
CA PHE A 95 3.12 -2.81 -0.55
C PHE A 95 1.93 -3.49 -1.26
N SER A 96 2.16 -4.20 -2.36
CA SER A 96 1.11 -4.94 -3.07
C SER A 96 0.41 -5.96 -2.18
N VAL A 97 1.16 -6.66 -1.30
CA VAL A 97 0.56 -7.58 -0.33
C VAL A 97 -0.32 -6.84 0.68
N ILE A 98 0.14 -5.70 1.21
CA ILE A 98 -0.65 -4.89 2.15
C ILE A 98 -1.95 -4.40 1.50
N VAL A 99 -1.89 -3.95 0.25
CA VAL A 99 -3.08 -3.55 -0.53
C VAL A 99 -4.06 -4.72 -0.63
N VAL A 100 -3.60 -5.91 -1.03
CA VAL A 100 -4.47 -7.09 -1.11
C VAL A 100 -5.11 -7.40 0.25
N MET A 101 -4.33 -7.39 1.33
CA MET A 101 -4.84 -7.64 2.68
C MET A 101 -5.84 -6.58 3.18
N THR A 102 -5.75 -5.35 2.68
CA THR A 102 -6.60 -4.24 3.12
C THR A 102 -7.92 -4.19 2.36
N PHE A 103 -7.90 -4.50 1.05
CA PHE A 103 -9.06 -4.36 0.18
C PHE A 103 -9.81 -5.66 -0.08
N VAL A 104 -9.14 -6.81 0.02
CA VAL A 104 -9.80 -8.10 -0.17
C VAL A 104 -10.38 -8.57 1.15
N VAL A 105 -11.71 -8.67 1.19
CA VAL A 105 -12.47 -9.00 2.40
C VAL A 105 -12.62 -10.51 2.60
N ASP A 106 -12.82 -11.24 1.50
CA ASP A 106 -13.02 -12.68 1.58
C ASP A 106 -11.67 -13.38 1.86
N PRO A 107 -11.55 -14.17 2.93
CA PRO A 107 -10.27 -14.72 3.36
C PRO A 107 -9.71 -15.76 2.38
N LEU A 108 -10.57 -16.52 1.69
CA LEU A 108 -10.12 -17.47 0.67
C LEU A 108 -9.60 -16.71 -0.55
N PHE A 109 -10.36 -15.72 -1.04
CA PHE A 109 -9.95 -14.90 -2.16
C PHE A 109 -8.69 -14.08 -1.85
N GLN A 110 -8.56 -13.54 -0.64
CA GLN A 110 -7.39 -12.81 -0.16
C GLN A 110 -6.13 -13.67 -0.26
N ASN A 111 -6.21 -14.92 0.20
CA ASN A 111 -5.09 -15.86 0.14
C ASN A 111 -4.69 -16.16 -1.32
N TYR A 112 -5.66 -16.45 -2.19
CA TYR A 112 -5.37 -16.69 -3.60
C TYR A 112 -4.70 -15.48 -4.26
N VAL A 113 -5.29 -14.29 -4.12
CA VAL A 113 -4.74 -13.06 -4.73
C VAL A 113 -3.36 -12.74 -4.17
N ALA A 114 -3.13 -12.92 -2.86
CA ALA A 114 -1.81 -12.72 -2.26
C ALA A 114 -0.77 -13.69 -2.84
N MET A 115 -1.13 -14.97 -3.03
CA MET A 115 -0.25 -15.94 -3.69
C MET A 115 0.10 -15.52 -5.12
N TRP A 116 -0.90 -15.14 -5.92
CA TRP A 116 -0.69 -14.67 -7.30
C TRP A 116 0.23 -13.45 -7.37
N VAL A 117 0.04 -12.46 -6.48
CA VAL A 117 0.90 -11.28 -6.38
C VAL A 117 2.34 -11.69 -6.08
N LEU A 118 2.55 -12.56 -5.08
CA LEU A 118 3.88 -13.03 -4.72
C LEU A 118 4.58 -13.78 -5.86
N THR A 119 3.85 -14.62 -6.60
CA THR A 119 4.37 -15.34 -7.77
C THR A 119 4.74 -14.39 -8.91
N ALA A 120 3.95 -13.34 -9.15
CA ALA A 120 4.26 -12.35 -10.19
C ALA A 120 5.59 -11.63 -9.92
N PHE A 121 5.90 -11.32 -8.65
CA PHE A 121 7.18 -10.72 -8.26
C PHE A 121 8.36 -11.70 -8.26
N LEU A 122 8.12 -13.01 -8.21
CA LEU A 122 9.18 -14.03 -8.36
C LEU A 122 9.57 -14.27 -9.81
N GLY A 123 8.69 -13.97 -10.76
CA GLY A 123 8.94 -14.07 -12.21
C GLY A 123 9.63 -12.85 -12.83
N LEU A 124 9.88 -11.78 -12.05
CA LEU A 124 10.55 -10.53 -12.44
C LEU A 124 11.99 -10.51 -11.94
#